data_AF-A0A6M1XSA6-F1
#
_entry.id   AF-A0A6M1XSA6-F1
#
_cell.length_a   1.000
_cell.length_b   1.000
_cell.length_c   1.000
_cell.angle_alpha   90.00
_cell.angle_beta   90.00
_cell.angle_gamma   90.00
#
_symmetry.space_group_name_H-M   'P 1'
#
loop_
_entity.id
_entity.type
_entity.pdbx_description
1 polymer ?
#
loop_
_entity_poly.entity_id
_entity_poly.type
_entity_poly.pdbx_seq_one_letter_code
_entity_poly.pdbx_strand_id
1 'polypeptide(L)'
;MNQWDQFLTPYKQAVDELKVKLKGMRKQYEVGEQASPIEFVTGRVKPIASIIDKANKRQIPFDRLREEMYDIAGLRMMCQFVEDID
;
A
#
# COMPACT_ATOMS: atom_id res chain seq x y z
N MET A 1 -2.86 -24.71 -2.63
CA MET A 1 -2.71 -23.27 -2.28
C MET A 1 -3.72 -22.92 -1.22
N ASN A 2 -3.35 -22.16 -0.20
CA ASN A 2 -4.29 -21.65 0.81
C ASN A 2 -5.25 -20.65 0.15
N GLN A 3 -6.53 -20.62 0.54
CA GLN A 3 -7.52 -19.64 0.06
C GLN A 3 -7.05 -18.20 0.29
N TRP A 4 -6.34 -17.96 1.40
CA TRP A 4 -5.72 -16.66 1.67
C TRP A 4 -4.61 -16.30 0.69
N ASP A 5 -3.81 -17.27 0.24
CA ASP A 5 -2.75 -16.99 -0.74
C ASP A 5 -3.35 -16.52 -2.06
N GLN A 6 -4.41 -17.18 -2.53
CA GLN A 6 -5.13 -16.79 -3.74
C GLN A 6 -5.79 -15.42 -3.58
N PHE A 7 -6.47 -15.18 -2.46
CA PHE A 7 -7.12 -13.90 -2.16
C PHE A 7 -6.12 -12.72 -2.08
N LEU A 8 -4.95 -12.93 -1.46
CA LEU A 8 -3.97 -11.88 -1.22
C LEU A 8 -3.01 -11.65 -2.39
N THR A 9 -2.93 -12.57 -3.36
CA THR A 9 -2.02 -12.46 -4.51
C THR A 9 -2.18 -11.15 -5.29
N PRO A 10 -3.40 -10.71 -5.66
CA PRO A 10 -3.58 -9.43 -6.35
C PRO A 10 -3.11 -8.23 -5.53
N TYR A 11 -3.25 -8.27 -4.21
CA TYR A 11 -2.80 -7.19 -3.32
C TYR A 11 -1.27 -7.14 -3.21
N LYS A 12 -0.59 -8.30 -3.22
CA LYS A 12 0.88 -8.36 -3.26
C LYS A 12 1.40 -7.72 -4.54
N GLN A 13 0.82 -8.12 -5.68
CA GLN A 13 1.14 -7.54 -6.99
C GLN A 13 0.90 -6.02 -7.00
N ALA A 14 -0.26 -5.55 -6.53
CA ALA A 14 -0.55 -4.12 -6.48
C ALA A 14 0.47 -3.32 -5.65
N VAL A 15 0.89 -3.84 -4.49
CA VAL A 15 1.92 -3.21 -3.65
C VAL A 15 3.25 -3.11 -4.41
N ASP A 16 3.67 -4.16 -5.11
CA ASP A 16 4.94 -4.16 -5.83
C ASP A 16 4.92 -3.21 -7.04
N GLU A 17 3.84 -3.21 -7.82
CA GLU A 17 3.67 -2.30 -8.96
C GLU A 17 3.64 -0.82 -8.51
N LEU A 18 2.88 -0.52 -7.46
CA LEU A 18 2.77 0.85 -6.95
C LEU A 18 4.09 1.32 -6.35
N LYS A 19 4.84 0.47 -5.65
CA LYS A 19 6.19 0.82 -5.18
C LYS A 19 7.11 1.22 -6.32
N VAL A 20 7.06 0.51 -7.45
CA VAL A 20 7.86 0.85 -8.64
C VAL A 20 7.43 2.21 -9.19
N LYS A 21 6.14 2.44 -9.38
CA LYS A 21 5.61 3.71 -9.89
C LYS A 21 5.98 4.91 -9.01
N LEU A 22 5.79 4.79 -7.70
CA LEU A 22 6.07 5.87 -6.74
C LEU A 22 7.57 6.17 -6.64
N LYS A 23 8.44 5.15 -6.67
CA LYS A 23 9.90 5.35 -6.78
C LYS A 23 10.29 6.00 -8.10
N GLY A 24 9.57 5.68 -9.18
CA GLY A 24 9.74 6.32 -10.48
C GLY A 24 9.47 7.82 -10.43
N MET A 25 8.43 8.26 -9.72
CA MET A 25 8.13 9.70 -9.55
C MET A 25 9.28 10.44 -8.85
N ARG A 26 9.83 9.90 -7.76
CA ARG A 26 11.05 10.45 -7.13
C ARG A 26 12.16 10.62 -8.17
N LYS A 27 12.38 9.61 -9.02
CA LYS A 27 13.44 9.67 -10.04
C LYS A 27 13.20 10.77 -11.08
N GLN A 28 11.94 11.07 -11.40
CA GLN A 28 11.59 12.14 -12.32
C GLN A 28 11.95 13.53 -11.76
N TYR A 29 11.73 13.78 -10.47
CA TYR A 29 12.16 15.02 -9.81
C TYR A 29 13.69 15.17 -9.83
N GLU A 30 14.42 14.09 -9.53
CA GLU A 30 15.89 14.09 -9.56
C GLU A 30 16.45 14.45 -10.96
N VAL A 31 15.80 13.97 -12.03
CA VAL A 31 16.19 14.30 -13.43
C VAL A 31 15.89 15.76 -13.76
N GLY A 32 14.84 16.33 -13.19
CA GLY A 32 14.48 17.74 -13.36
C GLY A 32 15.29 18.71 -12.49
N GLU A 33 16.32 18.23 -11.78
CA GLU A 33 17.10 19.01 -10.79
C GLU A 33 16.23 19.66 -9.69
N GLN A 34 15.07 19.06 -9.40
CA GLN A 34 14.15 19.51 -8.36
C GLN A 34 14.26 18.62 -7.12
N ALA A 35 14.00 19.21 -5.95
CA ALA A 35 13.82 18.43 -4.74
C ALA A 35 12.56 17.55 -4.89
N SER A 36 12.71 16.25 -4.68
CA SER A 36 11.59 15.32 -4.66
C SER A 36 10.85 15.45 -3.33
N PRO A 37 9.53 15.66 -3.31
CA PRO A 37 8.75 15.59 -2.07
C PRO A 37 8.76 14.17 -1.47
N ILE A 38 9.04 13.16 -2.30
CA ILE A 38 9.16 11.77 -1.89
C ILE A 38 10.60 11.46 -1.51
N GLU A 39 10.85 11.15 -0.23
CA GLU A 39 12.11 10.62 0.26
C GLU A 39 12.19 9.11 0.00
N PHE A 40 11.27 8.30 0.53
CA PHE A 40 11.24 6.87 0.21
C PHE A 40 9.85 6.27 0.30
N VAL A 41 9.67 5.13 -0.36
CA VAL A 41 8.38 4.44 -0.46
C VAL A 41 8.54 3.02 0.05
N THR A 42 7.72 2.68 1.04
CA THR A 42 7.56 1.31 1.54
C THR A 42 6.12 0.84 1.30
N GLY A 43 5.90 -0.47 1.33
CA GLY A 43 4.58 -1.03 1.13
C GLY A 43 4.54 -2.47 1.57
N ARG A 44 3.36 -2.91 2.01
CA ARG A 44 3.12 -4.28 2.46
C ARG A 44 1.66 -4.67 2.28
N VAL A 45 1.42 -5.97 2.15
CA VAL A 45 0.10 -6.55 2.36
C VAL A 45 -0.12 -6.75 3.85
N LYS A 46 -1.31 -6.44 4.32
CA LYS A 46 -1.69 -6.61 5.72
C LYS A 46 -1.61 -8.09 6.14
N PRO A 47 -1.04 -8.43 7.31
CA PRO A 47 -1.01 -9.80 7.79
C PRO A 47 -2.42 -10.36 8.00
N ILE A 48 -2.62 -11.65 7.71
CA ILE A 48 -3.92 -12.34 7.83
C ILE A 48 -4.55 -12.13 9.21
N ALA A 49 -3.77 -12.28 10.29
CA ALA A 49 -4.26 -12.06 11.65
C ALA A 49 -4.83 -10.65 11.86
N SER A 50 -4.18 -9.62 11.29
CA SER A 50 -4.66 -8.24 11.37
C SER A 50 -5.85 -7.96 10.44
N ILE A 51 -5.99 -8.69 9.33
CA ILE A 51 -7.19 -8.64 8.48
C ILE A 51 -8.38 -9.19 9.25
N ILE A 52 -8.24 -10.38 9.85
CA ILE A 52 -9.30 -11.04 10.63
C ILE A 52 -9.72 -10.16 11.81
N ASP A 53 -8.76 -9.64 12.60
CA ASP A 53 -9.05 -8.76 13.73
C ASP A 53 -9.83 -7.50 13.30
N LYS A 54 -9.42 -6.85 12.20
CA LYS A 54 -10.11 -5.65 11.70
C LYS A 54 -11.49 -5.96 11.12
N ALA A 55 -11.62 -7.09 10.43
CA ALA A 55 -12.89 -7.56 9.88
C ALA A 55 -13.90 -7.81 11.01
N ASN A 56 -13.48 -8.51 12.06
CA ASN A 56 -14.33 -8.76 13.24
C ASN A 56 -14.76 -7.47 13.94
N LYS A 57 -13.81 -6.54 14.16
CA LYS A 57 -14.10 -5.23 14.78
C LYS A 57 -15.08 -4.38 13.97
N ARG A 58 -15.08 -4.53 12.65
CA ARG A 58 -15.94 -3.78 11.72
C ARG A 58 -17.15 -4.58 11.23
N GLN A 59 -17.31 -5.82 11.70
CA GLN A 59 -18.36 -6.75 11.27
C GLN A 59 -18.40 -6.95 9.74
N ILE A 60 -17.22 -7.01 9.11
CA ILE A 60 -17.08 -7.24 7.67
C ILE A 60 -16.99 -8.75 7.43
N PRO A 61 -17.96 -9.38 6.73
CA PRO A 61 -17.86 -10.78 6.37
C PRO A 61 -16.80 -11.01 5.28
N PHE A 62 -16.27 -12.24 5.20
CA PHE A 62 -15.11 -12.55 4.35
C PHE A 62 -15.33 -12.23 2.86
N ASP A 63 -16.53 -12.48 2.36
CA ASP A 63 -16.96 -12.22 0.99
C ASP A 63 -16.99 -10.72 0.63
N ARG A 64 -17.13 -9.84 1.63
CA ARG A 64 -17.13 -8.37 1.47
C ARG A 64 -15.79 -7.70 1.78
N LEU A 65 -14.74 -8.46 2.08
CA LEU A 65 -13.43 -7.90 2.41
C LEU A 65 -12.85 -7.07 1.27
N ARG A 66 -13.13 -7.45 0.02
CA ARG A 66 -12.60 -6.76 -1.16
C ARG A 66 -13.20 -5.37 -1.32
N GLU A 67 -14.48 -5.22 -1.01
CA GLU A 67 -15.25 -3.98 -1.17
C GLU A 67 -15.13 -3.07 0.05
N GLU A 68 -15.02 -3.64 1.26
CA GLU A 68 -15.15 -2.87 2.51
C GLU A 68 -13.82 -2.64 3.25
N MET A 69 -12.74 -3.37 2.92
CA MET A 69 -11.43 -3.20 3.55
C MET A 69 -10.39 -2.58 2.62
N TYR A 70 -10.27 -1.25 2.68
CA TYR A 70 -9.39 -0.47 1.81
C TYR A 70 -7.88 -0.58 2.13
N ASP A 71 -7.50 -1.10 3.30
CA ASP A 71 -6.09 -1.15 3.75
C ASP A 71 -5.47 -2.56 3.71
N ILE A 72 -5.95 -3.44 2.81
CA ILE A 72 -5.32 -4.75 2.59
C ILE A 72 -3.94 -4.56 1.92
N ALA A 73 -3.87 -3.74 0.88
CA ALA A 73 -2.62 -3.28 0.27
C ALA A 73 -2.28 -1.90 0.84
N GLY A 74 -1.26 -1.82 1.69
CA GLY A 74 -0.83 -0.57 2.32
C GLY A 74 0.49 -0.07 1.75
N LEU A 75 0.52 1.20 1.35
CA LEU A 75 1.75 1.92 1.00
C LEU A 75 2.04 2.98 2.07
N ARG A 76 3.32 3.31 2.22
CA ARG A 76 3.76 4.46 3.00
C ARG A 76 4.76 5.24 2.17
N MET A 77 4.48 6.51 2.02
CA MET A 77 5.35 7.50 1.40
C MET A 77 5.93 8.35 2.53
N MET A 78 7.23 8.51 2.53
CA MET A 78 7.94 9.32 3.50
C MET A 78 8.43 10.57 2.78
N CYS A 79 8.14 11.72 3.37
CA CYS A 79 8.54 13.03 2.89
C CYS A 79 9.49 13.67 3.90
N GLN A 80 10.32 14.60 3.45
CA GLN A 80 11.31 15.24 4.30
C GLN A 80 10.66 16.30 5.20
N PHE A 81 9.71 17.04 4.65
CA PHE A 81 9.03 18.14 5.32
C PHE A 81 7.50 17.94 5.34
N VAL A 82 6.80 18.71 6.18
CA VAL A 82 5.33 18.63 6.27
C VAL A 82 4.70 19.28 5.03
N GLU A 83 5.35 20.31 4.51
CA GLU A 83 4.99 21.07 3.32
C GLU A 83 5.00 20.21 2.04
N ASP A 84 5.68 19.06 2.06
CA ASP A 84 5.72 18.10 0.93
C ASP A 84 4.45 17.21 0.85
N ILE A 85 3.53 17.31 1.81
CA ILE A 85 2.32 16.46 1.91
C ILE A 85 1.14 17.04 1.10
N ASP A 86 1.04 18.37 1.03
CA ASP A 86 -0.09 19.11 0.44
C ASP A 86 0.10 19.35 -1.07
#